data_AF-A0A9D5SX99-F1
#
_entry.id   AF-A0A9D5SX99-F1
#
_cell.length_a   1.000
_cell.length_b   1.000
_cell.length_c   1.000
_cell.angle_alpha   90.00
_cell.angle_beta   90.00
_cell.angle_gamma   90.00
#
_symmetry.space_group_name_H-M   'P 1'
#
loop_
_entity.id
_entity.type
_entity.pdbx_description
1 polymer ?
#
loop_
_entity_poly.entity_id
_entity_poly.type
_entity_poly.pdbx_seq_one_letter_code
_entity_poly.pdbx_strand_id
1 'polypeptide(L)'
;MDYSVTGSSGLQYRQSNRCGLSVPVRQLITAVVGAIVCFGLAVLLHYAYDWSGERLPVAVFASVNESVWEHIKILLWPFLLWSIAEYYILRPDPRRLLVGKTVGALAVAVMTICFFFVYSGILGRTVVWVDISSAFLWLLLGELVSLRVLNLPHNIEALYGVAAAVMTLIVVMLLCFTASPPRIGLFADPETGLYGLETTP
;
A
#
# COMPACT_ATOMS: atom_id res chain seq x y z
N MET A 1 31.91 -48.85 -36.14
CA MET A 1 31.03 -49.00 -34.96
C MET A 1 31.09 -47.72 -34.15
N ASP A 2 30.30 -46.75 -34.57
CA ASP A 2 29.33 -45.98 -33.79
C ASP A 2 29.31 -46.01 -32.25
N TYR A 3 29.25 -44.77 -31.70
CA TYR A 3 28.72 -44.24 -30.43
C TYR A 3 29.37 -44.74 -29.11
N SER A 4 29.58 -43.93 -28.06
CA SER A 4 28.80 -42.79 -27.58
C SER A 4 29.60 -41.90 -26.61
N VAL A 5 29.62 -40.59 -26.85
CA VAL A 5 29.90 -39.54 -25.86
C VAL A 5 28.61 -39.29 -25.08
N THR A 6 28.60 -39.54 -23.78
CA THR A 6 27.54 -39.10 -22.85
C THR A 6 28.25 -38.34 -21.72
N GLY A 7 28.12 -37.03 -21.53
CA GLY A 7 26.95 -36.18 -21.76
C GLY A 7 26.11 -36.09 -20.49
N SER A 8 26.68 -35.67 -19.35
CA SER A 8 25.91 -35.50 -18.11
C SER A 8 26.32 -34.32 -17.21
N SER A 9 27.45 -33.65 -17.46
CA SER A 9 27.92 -32.55 -16.61
C SER A 9 27.33 -31.16 -16.96
N GLY A 10 26.76 -30.99 -18.15
CA GLY A 10 26.30 -29.68 -18.64
C GLY A 10 24.87 -29.27 -18.24
N LEU A 11 24.03 -30.23 -17.81
CA LEU A 11 22.61 -29.95 -17.52
C LEU A 11 22.35 -29.54 -16.06
N GLN A 12 23.18 -29.97 -15.11
CA GLN A 12 23.03 -29.57 -13.71
C GLN A 12 23.61 -28.18 -13.43
N TYR A 13 24.61 -27.72 -14.19
CA TYR A 13 25.20 -26.39 -14.01
C TYR A 13 24.30 -25.25 -14.53
N ARG A 14 23.35 -25.54 -15.43
CA ARG A 14 22.50 -24.50 -16.05
C ARG A 14 21.31 -24.07 -15.20
N GLN A 15 21.02 -24.76 -14.10
CA GLN A 15 19.92 -24.40 -13.19
C GLN A 15 20.35 -23.53 -12.00
N SER A 16 21.65 -23.35 -11.74
CA SER A 16 22.12 -22.56 -10.60
C SER A 16 22.22 -21.04 -10.84
N ASN A 17 21.93 -20.55 -12.06
CA ASN A 17 22.21 -19.15 -12.45
C ASN A 17 20.97 -18.30 -12.75
N ARG A 18 19.79 -18.62 -12.18
CA ARG A 18 18.70 -17.62 -12.06
C ARG A 18 18.70 -17.00 -10.66
N CYS A 19 19.81 -16.38 -10.28
CA CYS A 19 19.85 -15.44 -9.16
C CYS A 19 19.22 -14.11 -9.62
N GLY A 20 17.92 -14.16 -9.88
CA GLY A 20 17.10 -13.04 -10.28
C GLY A 20 15.68 -13.54 -10.10
N LEU A 21 15.01 -13.07 -9.06
CA LEU A 21 13.63 -13.43 -8.75
C LEU A 21 12.77 -13.08 -9.97
N SER A 22 12.50 -14.07 -10.83
CA SER A 22 11.76 -13.87 -12.06
C SER A 22 10.28 -13.82 -11.70
N VAL A 23 9.83 -12.62 -11.34
CA VAL A 23 8.42 -12.37 -11.04
C VAL A 23 7.60 -12.68 -12.29
N PRO A 24 6.55 -13.51 -12.21
CA PRO A 24 5.71 -13.80 -13.36
C PRO A 24 5.09 -12.49 -13.91
N VAL A 25 5.14 -12.29 -15.22
CA VAL A 25 4.61 -11.08 -15.90
C VAL A 25 3.18 -10.78 -15.47
N ARG A 26 2.36 -11.83 -15.31
CA ARG A 26 0.98 -11.73 -14.83
C ARG A 26 0.87 -11.01 -13.48
N GLN A 27 1.75 -11.32 -12.53
CA GLN A 27 1.71 -10.70 -11.20
C GLN A 27 2.18 -9.25 -11.25
N LEU A 28 3.19 -8.94 -12.08
CA LEU A 28 3.64 -7.56 -12.30
C LEU A 28 2.52 -6.70 -12.91
N ILE A 29 1.81 -7.23 -13.92
CA ILE A 29 0.65 -6.55 -14.51
C ILE A 29 -0.42 -6.31 -13.45
N THR A 30 -0.77 -7.32 -12.64
CA THR A 30 -1.75 -7.14 -11.55
C THR A 30 -1.33 -6.07 -10.55
N ALA A 31 -0.05 -6.02 -10.16
CA ALA A 31 0.46 -4.99 -9.25
C ALA A 31 0.37 -3.58 -9.84
N VAL A 32 0.74 -3.40 -11.12
CA VAL A 32 0.66 -2.09 -11.79
C VAL A 32 -0.80 -1.65 -11.99
N VAL A 33 -1.67 -2.55 -12.43
CA VAL A 33 -3.11 -2.29 -12.56
C VAL A 33 -3.71 -1.94 -11.20
N GLY A 34 -3.30 -2.65 -10.14
CA GLY A 34 -3.67 -2.36 -8.77
C GLY A 34 -3.32 -0.95 -8.35
N ALA A 35 -2.07 -0.54 -8.53
CA ALA A 35 -1.63 0.81 -8.21
C ALA A 35 -2.47 1.89 -8.94
N ILE A 36 -2.79 1.68 -10.21
CA ILE A 36 -3.63 2.59 -11.00
C ILE A 36 -5.07 2.64 -10.45
N VAL A 37 -5.68 1.49 -10.18
CA VAL A 37 -7.05 1.40 -9.63
C VAL A 37 -7.12 2.02 -8.25
N CYS A 38 -6.18 1.68 -7.36
CA CYS A 38 -6.11 2.24 -6.01
C CYS A 38 -5.93 3.75 -6.04
N PHE A 39 -5.08 4.27 -6.95
CA PHE A 39 -4.87 5.71 -7.10
C PHE A 39 -6.15 6.42 -7.57
N GLY A 40 -6.83 5.89 -8.58
CA GLY A 40 -8.11 6.45 -9.03
C GLY A 40 -9.16 6.47 -7.91
N LEU A 41 -9.26 5.38 -7.15
CA LEU A 41 -10.17 5.31 -6.00
C LEU A 41 -9.76 6.26 -4.86
N ALA A 42 -8.47 6.44 -4.59
CA ALA A 42 -7.99 7.36 -3.58
C ALA A 42 -8.36 8.82 -3.93
N VAL A 43 -8.21 9.22 -5.20
CA VAL A 43 -8.66 10.54 -5.68
C VAL A 43 -10.17 10.71 -5.51
N LEU A 44 -10.97 9.67 -5.80
CA LEU A 44 -12.41 9.73 -5.57
C LEU A 44 -12.76 9.83 -4.08
N LEU A 45 -12.06 9.10 -3.22
CA LEU A 45 -12.24 9.14 -1.76
C LEU A 45 -11.80 10.46 -1.15
N HIS A 46 -10.88 11.20 -1.77
CA HIS A 46 -10.50 12.54 -1.31
C HIS A 46 -11.70 13.49 -1.34
N TYR A 47 -12.51 13.46 -2.41
CA TYR A 47 -13.69 14.33 -2.56
C TYR A 47 -15.01 13.73 -2.06
N ALA A 48 -15.05 12.42 -1.79
CA ALA A 48 -16.30 11.72 -1.52
C ALA A 48 -17.05 12.24 -0.28
N TYR A 49 -16.33 12.74 0.73
CA TYR A 49 -16.96 13.26 1.95
C TYR A 49 -17.82 14.50 1.65
N ASP A 50 -17.24 15.49 0.96
CA ASP A 50 -17.94 16.71 0.54
C ASP A 50 -19.09 16.40 -0.42
N TRP A 51 -18.86 15.52 -1.40
CA TRP A 51 -19.91 15.11 -2.35
C TRP A 51 -21.08 14.41 -1.66
N SER A 52 -20.86 13.79 -0.51
CA SER A 52 -21.91 13.16 0.28
C SER A 52 -22.73 14.12 1.13
N GLY A 53 -22.32 15.40 1.22
CA GLY A 53 -22.83 16.35 2.20
C GLY A 53 -22.36 16.01 3.62
N GLU A 54 -21.07 15.71 3.76
CA GLU A 54 -20.38 15.52 5.06
C GLU A 54 -20.96 14.39 5.93
N ARG A 55 -21.46 13.32 5.29
CA ARG A 55 -22.11 12.21 6.01
C ARG A 55 -21.11 11.34 6.75
N LEU A 56 -21.41 11.06 8.03
CA LEU A 56 -20.54 10.26 8.90
C LEU A 56 -20.16 8.86 8.36
N PRO A 57 -21.03 8.08 7.70
CA PRO A 57 -20.62 6.80 7.12
C PRO A 57 -19.55 6.93 6.03
N VAL A 58 -19.53 8.06 5.31
CA VAL A 58 -18.55 8.33 4.25
C VAL A 58 -17.22 8.77 4.85
N ALA A 59 -17.24 9.52 5.96
CA ALA A 59 -16.04 9.93 6.71
C ALA A 59 -15.14 8.75 7.12
N VAL A 60 -15.70 7.55 7.30
CA VAL A 60 -14.91 6.35 7.63
C VAL A 60 -13.93 6.00 6.51
N PHE A 61 -14.28 6.28 5.26
CA PHE A 61 -13.49 5.91 4.08
C PHE A 61 -12.82 7.10 3.41
N ALA A 62 -13.52 8.23 3.34
CA ALA A 62 -13.12 9.42 2.62
C ALA A 62 -12.24 10.36 3.45
N SER A 63 -11.49 11.23 2.79
CA SER A 63 -10.76 12.32 3.45
C SER A 63 -11.77 13.30 4.04
N VAL A 64 -11.63 13.67 5.32
CA VAL A 64 -12.47 14.71 5.94
C VAL A 64 -11.76 16.05 6.10
N ASN A 65 -10.44 16.05 5.93
CA ASN A 65 -9.57 17.23 6.00
C ASN A 65 -8.26 16.94 5.24
N GLU A 66 -7.29 17.87 5.26
CA GLU A 66 -6.01 17.74 4.54
C GLU A 66 -4.84 17.21 5.39
N SER A 67 -5.14 16.56 6.52
CA SER A 67 -4.10 15.93 7.35
C SER A 67 -3.45 14.73 6.64
N VAL A 68 -2.18 14.48 6.97
CA VAL A 68 -1.41 13.34 6.45
C VAL A 68 -2.09 12.01 6.74
N TRP A 69 -2.73 11.89 7.91
CA TRP A 69 -3.51 10.71 8.26
C TRP A 69 -4.66 10.44 7.28
N GLU A 70 -5.42 11.46 6.90
CA GLU A 70 -6.53 11.32 5.99
C GLU A 70 -6.04 10.90 4.59
N HIS A 71 -4.91 11.43 4.14
CA HIS A 71 -4.24 10.96 2.91
C HIS A 71 -3.79 9.49 3.01
N ILE A 72 -3.22 9.05 4.14
CA ILE A 72 -2.90 7.63 4.34
C ILE A 72 -4.16 6.78 4.28
N LYS A 73 -5.25 7.21 4.92
CA LYS A 73 -6.50 6.47 4.97
C LYS A 73 -7.09 6.22 3.59
N ILE A 74 -7.19 7.26 2.76
CA ILE A 74 -7.72 7.13 1.39
C ILE A 74 -6.81 6.31 0.46
N LEU A 75 -5.51 6.18 0.76
CA LEU A 75 -4.61 5.29 0.02
C LEU A 75 -4.75 3.83 0.48
N LEU A 76 -4.90 3.60 1.79
CA LEU A 76 -4.97 2.26 2.34
C LEU A 76 -6.30 1.57 2.09
N TRP A 77 -7.45 2.26 2.14
CA TRP A 77 -8.74 1.62 1.86
C TRP A 77 -8.78 0.93 0.47
N PRO A 78 -8.46 1.62 -0.64
CA PRO A 78 -8.37 0.98 -1.94
C PRO A 78 -7.30 -0.10 -2.03
N PHE A 79 -6.15 0.08 -1.37
CA PHE A 79 -5.07 -0.92 -1.35
C PHE A 79 -5.52 -2.24 -0.70
N LEU A 80 -6.26 -2.14 0.40
CA LEU A 80 -6.84 -3.29 1.09
C LEU A 80 -7.94 -3.96 0.26
N LEU A 81 -8.83 -3.18 -0.37
CA LEU A 81 -9.86 -3.73 -1.27
C LEU A 81 -9.25 -4.43 -2.48
N TRP A 82 -8.19 -3.85 -3.05
CA TRP A 82 -7.46 -4.47 -4.16
C TRP A 82 -6.80 -5.79 -3.75
N SER A 83 -6.34 -5.93 -2.49
CA SER A 83 -5.78 -7.21 -2.02
C SER A 83 -6.76 -8.38 -2.14
N ILE A 84 -8.06 -8.13 -1.94
CA ILE A 84 -9.12 -9.12 -2.10
C ILE A 84 -9.26 -9.48 -3.58
N ALA A 85 -9.31 -8.49 -4.47
CA ALA A 85 -9.37 -8.72 -5.91
C ALA A 85 -8.14 -9.48 -6.42
N GLU A 86 -6.94 -9.10 -5.96
CA GLU A 86 -5.69 -9.75 -6.29
C GLU A 86 -5.68 -11.22 -5.88
N TYR A 87 -6.22 -11.58 -4.70
CA TYR A 87 -6.39 -12.97 -4.29
C TYR A 87 -7.19 -13.76 -5.32
N TYR A 88 -8.32 -13.23 -5.78
CA TYR A 88 -9.17 -13.93 -6.75
C TYR A 88 -8.55 -14.02 -8.15
N ILE A 89 -7.80 -13.01 -8.57
CA ILE A 89 -7.07 -12.98 -9.85
C ILE A 89 -5.91 -13.98 -9.78
N LEU A 90 -4.97 -13.80 -8.87
CA LEU A 90 -3.70 -14.53 -8.87
C LEU A 90 -3.77 -15.90 -8.18
N ARG A 91 -4.71 -16.10 -7.26
CA ARG A 91 -4.85 -17.30 -6.40
C ARG A 91 -3.53 -17.67 -5.67
N PRO A 92 -2.83 -16.71 -5.03
CA PRO A 92 -1.64 -17.03 -4.26
C PRO A 92 -2.00 -17.77 -2.96
N ASP A 93 -0.97 -18.27 -2.26
CA ASP A 93 -1.15 -18.66 -0.86
C ASP A 93 -1.67 -17.44 -0.04
N PRO A 94 -2.80 -17.57 0.67
CA PRO A 94 -3.42 -16.43 1.36
C PRO A 94 -2.58 -15.92 2.52
N ARG A 95 -1.77 -16.76 3.16
CA ARG A 95 -0.89 -16.35 4.26
C ARG A 95 0.25 -15.49 3.72
N ARG A 96 0.85 -15.91 2.61
CA ARG A 96 1.91 -15.14 1.93
C ARG A 96 1.38 -13.83 1.38
N LEU A 97 0.16 -13.83 0.80
CA LEU A 97 -0.49 -12.61 0.34
C LEU A 97 -0.73 -11.63 1.48
N LEU A 98 -1.27 -12.10 2.62
CA LEU A 98 -1.49 -11.24 3.78
C LEU A 98 -0.17 -10.64 4.28
N VAL A 99 0.89 -11.43 4.42
CA VAL A 99 2.22 -10.93 4.83
C VAL A 99 2.72 -9.88 3.84
N GLY A 100 2.63 -10.14 2.54
CA GLY A 100 3.02 -9.18 1.50
C GLY A 100 2.23 -7.88 1.55
N LYS A 101 0.90 -7.96 1.68
CA LYS A 101 0.02 -6.79 1.74
C LYS A 101 0.18 -6.00 3.02
N THR A 102 0.43 -6.64 4.16
CA THR A 102 0.75 -5.93 5.40
C THR A 102 2.04 -5.12 5.23
N VAL A 103 3.10 -5.73 4.68
CA VAL A 103 4.38 -5.04 4.46
C VAL A 103 4.21 -3.91 3.43
N GLY A 104 3.46 -4.15 2.36
CA GLY A 104 3.14 -3.14 1.34
C GLY A 104 2.35 -1.96 1.91
N ALA A 105 1.32 -2.21 2.73
CA ALA A 105 0.53 -1.17 3.39
C ALA A 105 1.38 -0.33 4.35
N LEU A 106 2.27 -0.96 5.12
CA LEU A 106 3.24 -0.25 5.95
C LEU A 106 4.19 0.59 5.11
N ALA A 107 4.65 0.08 3.96
CA ALA A 107 5.51 0.85 3.06
C ALA A 107 4.78 2.09 2.51
N VAL A 108 3.51 1.96 2.10
CA VAL A 108 2.67 3.11 1.69
C VAL A 108 2.61 4.13 2.82
N ALA A 109 2.20 3.71 4.02
CA ALA A 109 2.02 4.62 5.16
C ALA A 109 3.33 5.32 5.56
N VAL A 110 4.41 4.56 5.74
CA VAL A 110 5.73 5.11 6.14
C VAL A 110 6.25 6.06 5.08
N MET A 111 6.16 5.71 3.79
CA MET A 111 6.64 6.60 2.73
C MET A 111 5.83 7.88 2.65
N THR A 112 4.50 7.82 2.79
CA THR A 112 3.66 9.02 2.86
C THR A 112 4.08 9.93 4.02
N ILE A 113 4.27 9.38 5.23
CA ILE A 113 4.70 10.15 6.41
C ILE A 113 6.09 10.77 6.20
N CYS A 114 7.08 9.95 5.88
CA CYS A 114 8.46 10.39 5.76
C CYS A 114 8.61 11.42 4.65
N PHE A 115 8.01 11.17 3.48
CA PHE A 115 8.09 12.10 2.37
C PHE A 115 7.42 13.42 2.72
N PHE A 116 6.17 13.40 3.21
CA PHE A 116 5.42 14.60 3.53
C PHE A 116 6.18 15.53 4.45
N PHE A 117 6.65 15.03 5.60
CA PHE A 117 7.33 15.87 6.60
C PHE A 117 8.72 16.33 6.15
N VAL A 118 9.45 15.51 5.38
CA VAL A 118 10.76 15.92 4.86
C VAL A 118 10.61 16.99 3.79
N TYR A 119 9.75 16.77 2.79
CA TYR A 119 9.66 17.70 1.66
C TYR A 119 9.00 19.04 2.10
N SER A 120 7.90 18.96 2.86
CA SER A 120 7.20 20.17 3.32
C SER A 120 8.04 20.94 4.33
N GLY A 121 8.82 20.24 5.17
CA GLY A 121 9.79 20.85 6.07
C GLY A 121 10.91 21.59 5.35
N ILE A 122 11.39 21.07 4.20
CA ILE A 122 12.41 21.73 3.38
C ILE A 122 11.84 22.96 2.65
N LEU A 123 10.64 22.84 2.08
CA LEU A 123 10.03 23.90 1.28
C LEU A 123 9.25 24.93 2.09
N GLY A 124 8.90 24.63 3.34
CA GLY A 124 8.01 25.43 4.18
C GLY A 124 6.56 25.48 3.69
N ARG A 125 6.20 24.66 2.70
CA ARG A 125 4.87 24.59 2.09
C ARG A 125 4.63 23.23 1.45
N THR A 126 3.35 22.89 1.26
CA THR A 126 2.93 21.75 0.45
C THR A 126 2.75 22.16 -1.02
N VAL A 127 2.86 21.20 -1.94
CA VAL A 127 2.64 21.44 -3.36
C VAL A 127 1.77 20.32 -3.89
N VAL A 128 0.53 20.66 -4.28
CA VAL A 128 -0.51 19.70 -4.69
C VAL A 128 -0.02 18.67 -5.71
N TRP A 129 0.67 19.09 -6.77
CA TRP A 129 1.17 18.17 -7.79
C TRP A 129 2.24 17.20 -7.27
N VAL A 130 3.03 17.61 -6.27
CA VAL A 130 4.03 16.76 -5.62
C VAL A 130 3.32 15.73 -4.75
N ASP A 131 2.31 16.13 -3.98
CA ASP A 131 1.51 15.23 -3.15
C ASP A 131 0.81 14.17 -3.99
N ILE A 132 0.09 14.59 -5.05
CA ILE A 132 -0.62 13.68 -5.98
C ILE A 132 0.37 12.70 -6.64
N SER A 133 1.51 13.20 -7.13
CA SER A 133 2.51 12.34 -7.76
C SER A 133 3.08 11.32 -6.77
N SER A 134 3.39 11.77 -5.55
CA SER A 134 3.91 10.90 -4.50
C SER A 134 2.91 9.84 -4.07
N ALA A 135 1.61 10.18 -3.99
CA ALA A 135 0.55 9.23 -3.67
C ALA A 135 0.51 8.05 -4.65
N PHE A 136 0.61 8.31 -5.96
CA PHE A 136 0.73 7.24 -6.95
C PHE A 136 2.01 6.41 -6.79
N LEU A 137 3.16 7.08 -6.57
CA LEU A 137 4.44 6.40 -6.39
C LEU A 137 4.45 5.47 -5.16
N TRP A 138 3.83 5.89 -4.05
CA TRP A 138 3.76 5.07 -2.84
C TRP A 138 2.82 3.89 -2.99
N LEU A 139 1.68 4.04 -3.67
CA LEU A 139 0.82 2.91 -4.02
C LEU A 139 1.54 1.90 -4.93
N LEU A 140 2.24 2.38 -5.96
CA LEU A 140 3.04 1.53 -6.83
C LEU A 140 4.14 0.81 -6.04
N LEU A 141 4.86 1.53 -5.17
CA LEU A 141 5.86 0.94 -4.30
C LEU A 141 5.25 -0.13 -3.38
N GLY A 142 4.12 0.15 -2.74
CA GLY A 142 3.42 -0.79 -1.86
C GLY A 142 3.05 -2.09 -2.58
N GLU A 143 2.53 -1.98 -3.80
CA GLU A 143 2.20 -3.14 -4.63
C GLU A 143 3.46 -3.92 -5.04
N LEU A 144 4.52 -3.23 -5.45
CA LEU A 144 5.79 -3.87 -5.81
C LEU A 144 6.46 -4.55 -4.60
N VAL A 145 6.42 -3.93 -3.42
CA VAL A 145 6.93 -4.50 -2.17
C VAL A 145 6.12 -5.75 -1.79
N SER A 146 4.79 -5.67 -1.81
CA SER A 146 3.91 -6.82 -1.58
C SER A 146 4.24 -7.97 -2.53
N LEU A 147 4.40 -7.66 -3.82
CA LEU A 147 4.77 -8.61 -4.85
C LEU A 147 6.15 -9.24 -4.61
N ARG A 148 7.13 -8.46 -4.15
CA ARG A 148 8.45 -9.01 -3.80
C ARG A 148 8.38 -9.93 -2.61
N VAL A 149 7.68 -9.53 -1.54
CA VAL A 149 7.49 -10.36 -0.35
C VAL A 149 6.78 -11.66 -0.74
N LEU A 150 5.70 -11.59 -1.51
CA LEU A 150 4.93 -12.74 -1.97
C LEU A 150 5.82 -13.79 -2.65
N ASN A 151 6.82 -13.38 -3.42
CA ASN A 151 7.70 -14.26 -4.18
C ASN A 151 9.03 -14.61 -3.47
N LEU A 152 9.26 -14.20 -2.21
CA LEU A 152 10.49 -14.56 -1.51
C LEU A 152 10.65 -16.09 -1.42
N PRO A 153 11.87 -16.63 -1.56
CA PRO A 153 12.10 -18.07 -1.43
C PRO A 153 12.03 -18.57 0.02
N HIS A 154 11.92 -17.65 0.98
CA HIS A 154 11.85 -17.95 2.41
C HIS A 154 10.43 -18.33 2.84
N ASN A 155 10.33 -19.06 3.96
CA ASN A 155 9.06 -19.35 4.64
C ASN A 155 8.54 -18.08 5.34
N ILE A 156 7.95 -17.18 4.57
CA ILE A 156 7.35 -15.95 5.08
C ILE A 156 5.98 -16.19 5.72
N GLU A 157 5.33 -17.31 5.40
CA GLU A 157 4.05 -17.72 5.99
C GLU A 157 4.15 -17.99 7.50
N ALA A 158 5.35 -18.23 8.03
CA ALA A 158 5.62 -18.25 9.47
C ALA A 158 5.30 -16.90 10.17
N LEU A 159 5.36 -15.78 9.44
CA LEU A 159 5.05 -14.44 9.95
C LEU A 159 3.55 -14.09 9.88
N TYR A 160 2.70 -15.01 9.39
CA TYR A 160 1.28 -14.78 9.19
C TYR A 160 0.57 -14.21 10.43
N GLY A 161 0.82 -14.77 11.62
CA GLY A 161 0.17 -14.32 12.85
C GLY A 161 0.51 -12.85 13.18
N VAL A 162 1.77 -12.46 13.01
CA VAL A 162 2.23 -11.08 13.20
C VAL A 162 1.61 -10.17 12.15
N ALA A 163 1.64 -10.58 10.88
CA ALA A 163 1.08 -9.82 9.77
C ALA A 163 -0.44 -9.60 9.94
N ALA A 164 -1.17 -10.59 10.43
CA ALA A 164 -2.60 -10.50 10.72
C ALA A 164 -2.89 -9.55 11.89
N ALA A 165 -2.09 -9.59 12.96
CA ALA A 165 -2.24 -8.68 14.08
C ALA A 165 -1.98 -7.22 13.66
N VAL A 166 -0.92 -6.98 12.88
CA VAL A 166 -0.59 -5.66 12.34
C VAL A 166 -1.65 -5.16 11.37
N MET A 167 -2.13 -6.02 10.44
CA MET A 167 -3.20 -5.65 9.51
C MET A 167 -4.48 -5.29 10.26
N THR A 168 -4.85 -6.07 11.28
CA THR A 168 -5.99 -5.78 12.14
C THR A 168 -5.83 -4.43 12.83
N LEU A 169 -4.64 -4.13 13.37
CA LEU A 169 -4.34 -2.83 13.98
C LEU A 169 -4.51 -1.68 12.98
N ILE A 170 -3.98 -1.82 11.76
CA ILE A 170 -4.14 -0.84 10.67
C ILE A 170 -5.63 -0.59 10.43
N VAL A 171 -6.44 -1.63 10.25
CA VAL A 171 -7.89 -1.49 10.01
C VAL A 171 -8.59 -0.80 11.19
N VAL A 172 -8.26 -1.16 12.43
CA VAL A 172 -8.82 -0.49 13.61
C VAL A 172 -8.47 1.00 13.61
N MET A 173 -7.22 1.37 13.29
CA MET A 173 -6.83 2.77 13.20
C MET A 173 -7.62 3.50 12.11
N LEU A 174 -7.75 2.91 10.90
CA LEU A 174 -8.53 3.48 9.79
C LEU A 174 -9.99 3.74 10.16
N LEU A 175 -10.59 2.90 11.00
CA LEU A 175 -11.98 3.05 11.46
C LEU A 175 -12.13 4.09 12.58
N CYS A 176 -11.15 4.23 13.47
CA CYS A 176 -11.30 5.00 14.70
C CYS A 176 -10.72 6.42 14.62
N PHE A 177 -9.58 6.61 13.96
CA PHE A 177 -8.79 7.83 14.14
C PHE A 177 -9.34 9.07 13.45
N THR A 178 -10.24 8.93 12.47
CA THR A 178 -10.95 10.10 11.92
C THR A 178 -11.95 10.67 12.93
N ALA A 179 -12.61 9.82 13.71
CA ALA A 179 -13.56 10.25 14.74
C ALA A 179 -12.87 10.66 16.05
N SER A 180 -11.74 10.03 16.39
CA SER A 180 -10.96 10.30 17.60
C SER A 180 -9.47 10.43 17.30
N PRO A 181 -9.05 11.49 16.59
CA PRO A 181 -7.67 11.68 16.16
C PRO A 181 -6.74 11.96 17.35
N PRO A 182 -5.58 11.27 17.46
CA PRO A 182 -4.51 11.67 18.36
C PRO A 182 -4.06 13.11 18.09
N ARG A 183 -3.81 13.89 19.14
CA ARG A 183 -3.40 15.30 19.04
C ARG A 183 -1.90 15.46 18.76
N ILE A 184 -1.48 14.97 17.60
CA ILE A 184 -0.11 15.09 17.06
C ILE A 184 -0.16 15.55 15.60
N GLY A 185 0.94 16.09 15.08
CA GLY A 185 0.99 16.70 13.76
C GLY A 185 0.58 15.79 12.58
N LEU A 186 0.59 14.46 12.74
CA LEU A 186 0.11 13.53 11.71
C LEU A 186 -1.40 13.69 11.40
N PHE A 187 -2.20 14.09 12.40
CA PHE A 187 -3.65 14.19 12.33
C PHE A 187 -4.15 15.64 12.26
N ALA A 188 -3.25 16.60 12.37
CA ALA A 188 -3.57 18.01 12.25
C ALA A 188 -3.67 18.37 10.76
N ASP A 189 -4.75 19.03 10.39
CA ASP A 189 -4.87 19.67 9.10
C ASP A 189 -3.84 20.83 9.03
N PRO A 190 -2.96 20.88 8.01
CA PRO A 190 -1.90 21.88 7.92
C PRO A 190 -2.41 23.29 7.59
N GLU A 191 -3.64 23.43 7.09
CA GLU A 191 -4.25 24.71 6.72
C GLU A 191 -5.07 25.30 7.86
N THR A 192 -5.83 24.46 8.57
CA THR A 192 -6.76 24.91 9.63
C THR A 192 -6.25 24.63 11.04
N GLY A 193 -5.35 23.67 11.22
CA GLY A 193 -4.90 23.18 12.52
C GLY A 193 -5.91 22.30 13.26
N LEU A 194 -7.07 22.01 12.65
CA LEU A 194 -8.13 21.18 13.19
C LEU A 194 -7.82 19.68 13.00
N TYR A 195 -8.58 18.83 13.70
CA TYR A 195 -8.37 17.39 13.68
C TYR A 195 -9.65 16.64 13.33
N GLY A 196 -9.54 15.63 12.46
CA GLY A 196 -10.65 14.76 12.09
C GLY A 196 -11.90 15.55 11.67
N LEU A 197 -13.01 15.28 12.35
CA LEU A 197 -14.34 15.87 12.08
C LEU A 197 -14.58 17.23 12.75
N GLU A 198 -13.56 17.87 13.31
CA GLU A 198 -13.71 19.20 13.90
C GLU A 198 -14.00 20.26 12.83
N THR A 199 -14.97 21.12 13.10
CA THR A 199 -15.32 22.28 12.27
C THR A 199 -15.02 23.57 13.03
N THR A 200 -14.64 24.63 12.32
CA THR A 200 -14.55 25.96 12.93
C THR A 200 -15.95 26.41 13.38
N PRO A 201 -16.09 26.99 14.59
CA PRO A 201 -17.37 27.48 15.09
C PRO A 201 -17.97 28.62 14.26
#